data_AF-A0AAJ6YM41-F1
#
_entry.id   AF-A0AAJ6YM41-F1
#
_cell.length_a   1.000
_cell.length_b   1.000
_cell.length_c   1.000
_cell.angle_alpha   90.00
_cell.angle_beta   90.00
_cell.angle_gamma   90.00
#
_symmetry.space_group_name_H-M   'P 1'
#
loop_
_entity.id
_entity.type
_entity.pdbx_description
1 polymer ?
#
loop_
_entity_poly.entity_id
_entity_poly.type
_entity_poly.pdbx_seq_one_letter_code
_entity_poly.pdbx_strand_id
1 'polypeptide(L)'
;MELQIYHLFGFYGIFCMWCNFATVEALIGENVRLAGESEFPFIVAIMRYVLENNMRRNYICAGTLISRKDILTAEHCLTAQHLTGIYVLAGSSNIDQTYKYYPEWWITYDQWANSNNHVIEIADNDIGIVNLLQRVPRTIEPAHIFISPIESLYGLQVQTAGWSSIHCNILQTAEMTITTTTICELRASRIAKRQVTINNRTLCTISNPQIVLTDVSNVFSLHKVTKKGVFSF
;
A
#
# COMPACT_ATOMS: atom_id res chain seq x y z
N MET A 1 -15.57 -52.11 22.08
CA MET A 1 -16.76 -51.25 22.10
C MET A 1 -16.24 -49.82 22.10
N GLU A 2 -15.86 -49.35 20.92
CA GLU A 2 -15.28 -48.01 20.72
C GLU A 2 -16.33 -47.11 20.10
N LEU A 3 -16.59 -45.98 20.77
CA LEU A 3 -17.42 -44.89 20.29
C LEU A 3 -16.72 -44.20 19.11
N GLN A 4 -17.41 -44.13 17.96
CA GLN A 4 -17.07 -43.16 16.91
C GLN A 4 -17.85 -41.86 17.14
N ILE A 5 -17.14 -40.79 17.49
CA ILE A 5 -17.61 -39.40 17.37
C ILE A 5 -16.53 -38.64 16.59
N TYR A 6 -16.69 -38.54 15.28
CA TYR A 6 -15.97 -37.55 14.46
C TYR A 6 -16.82 -37.15 13.26
N HIS A 7 -17.70 -36.17 13.44
CA HIS A 7 -18.36 -35.50 12.31
C HIS A 7 -18.60 -34.01 12.57
N LEU A 8 -17.67 -33.32 13.24
CA LEU A 8 -17.77 -31.87 13.48
C LEU A 8 -16.54 -31.04 13.11
N PHE A 9 -15.48 -31.64 12.56
CA PHE A 9 -14.29 -30.88 12.11
C PHE A 9 -14.24 -30.64 10.58
N GLY A 10 -15.21 -31.16 9.82
CA GLY A 10 -15.20 -31.07 8.35
C GLY A 10 -15.72 -29.76 7.75
N PHE A 11 -16.45 -28.92 8.51
CA PHE A 11 -17.12 -27.74 7.94
C PHE A 11 -16.39 -26.41 8.17
N TYR A 12 -15.49 -26.32 9.17
CA TYR A 12 -14.73 -25.09 9.42
C TYR A 12 -13.43 -25.00 8.62
N GLY A 13 -12.91 -26.13 8.11
CA GLY A 13 -11.67 -26.18 7.33
C GLY A 13 -11.83 -25.84 5.84
N ILE A 14 -13.06 -25.88 5.30
CA ILE A 14 -13.31 -25.69 3.85
C ILE A 14 -13.41 -24.20 3.48
N PHE A 15 -13.76 -23.31 4.42
CA PHE A 15 -13.86 -21.87 4.15
C PHE A 15 -12.51 -21.13 4.18
N CYS A 16 -11.45 -21.74 4.71
CA CYS A 16 -10.13 -21.11 4.83
C CYS A 16 -9.14 -21.54 3.72
N MET A 17 -9.60 -22.28 2.71
CA MET A 17 -8.74 -22.86 1.66
C MET A 17 -8.78 -22.10 0.33
N TRP A 18 -9.22 -20.83 0.33
CA TRP A 18 -9.21 -19.92 -0.84
C TRP A 18 -8.22 -18.76 -0.67
N CYS A 19 -7.21 -18.94 0.19
CA CYS A 19 -6.23 -17.93 0.52
C CYS A 19 -4.80 -18.44 0.33
N ASN A 20 -4.50 -19.10 -0.80
CA ASN A 20 -3.14 -19.53 -1.11
C ASN A 20 -2.30 -18.41 -1.75
N PHE A 21 -1.04 -18.36 -1.31
CA PHE A 21 -0.10 -17.25 -1.30
C PHE A 21 0.44 -16.76 -2.66
N ALA A 22 0.52 -15.43 -2.81
CA ALA A 22 1.63 -14.69 -3.42
C ALA A 22 1.46 -13.17 -3.14
N THR A 23 2.43 -12.57 -2.44
CA THR A 23 2.86 -11.15 -2.48
C THR A 23 1.83 -10.01 -2.24
N VAL A 24 1.08 -10.02 -1.13
CA VAL A 24 0.32 -8.82 -0.71
C VAL A 24 0.62 -8.48 0.75
N GLU A 25 0.93 -7.21 1.02
CA GLU A 25 1.16 -6.70 2.36
C GLU A 25 -0.15 -6.58 3.14
N ALA A 26 -0.25 -7.32 4.23
CA ALA A 26 -1.42 -7.29 5.09
C ALA A 26 -1.25 -6.27 6.21
N LEU A 27 -2.26 -5.44 6.45
CA LEU A 27 -2.42 -4.71 7.71
C LEU A 27 -2.90 -5.69 8.78
N ILE A 28 -2.01 -6.03 9.72
CA ILE A 28 -2.31 -6.93 10.83
C ILE A 28 -2.06 -6.20 12.15
N GLY A 29 -3.08 -6.11 13.00
CA GLY A 29 -2.96 -5.51 14.33
C GLY A 29 -4.32 -5.29 14.97
N GLU A 30 -4.35 -5.14 16.30
CA GLU A 30 -5.59 -4.92 17.05
C GLU A 30 -6.32 -3.62 16.65
N ASN A 31 -5.57 -2.62 16.16
CA ASN A 31 -6.10 -1.33 15.71
C ASN A 31 -6.46 -1.29 14.21
N VAL A 32 -6.48 -2.43 13.52
CA VAL A 32 -6.87 -2.49 12.10
C VAL A 32 -8.38 -2.66 12.02
N ARG A 33 -9.04 -1.78 11.27
CA ARG A 33 -10.48 -1.86 10.99
C ARG A 33 -10.77 -1.83 9.49
N LEU A 34 -11.99 -2.21 9.13
CA LEU A 34 -12.49 -1.98 7.77
C LEU A 34 -12.72 -0.48 7.55
N ALA A 35 -12.36 0.01 6.37
CA ALA A 35 -12.64 1.37 5.95
C ALA A 35 -14.11 1.49 5.49
N GLY A 36 -14.70 2.66 5.73
CA GLY A 36 -16.02 3.00 5.18
C GLY A 36 -16.02 3.04 3.64
N GLU A 37 -17.19 2.88 3.04
CA GLU A 37 -17.37 2.77 1.57
C GLU A 37 -16.73 3.91 0.76
N SER A 38 -16.73 5.13 1.32
CA SER A 38 -16.15 6.33 0.70
C SER A 38 -15.19 7.07 1.65
N GLU A 39 -14.58 6.36 2.60
CA GLU A 39 -13.68 6.98 3.58
C GLU A 39 -12.38 7.50 2.93
N PHE A 40 -11.85 6.74 1.96
CA PHE A 40 -10.62 7.09 1.25
C PHE A 40 -10.83 6.98 -0.28
N PRO A 41 -11.62 7.88 -0.89
CA PRO A 41 -12.01 7.78 -2.31
C PRO A 41 -10.82 7.85 -3.26
N PHE A 42 -9.71 8.45 -2.82
CA PHE A 42 -8.48 8.60 -3.58
C PHE A 42 -7.57 7.36 -3.56
N ILE A 43 -7.85 6.33 -2.75
CA ILE A 43 -7.02 5.13 -2.74
C ILE A 43 -7.40 4.25 -3.94
N VAL A 44 -6.38 3.82 -4.68
CA VAL A 44 -6.53 2.98 -5.86
C VAL A 44 -5.69 1.70 -5.72
N ALA A 45 -6.10 0.64 -6.40
CA ALA A 45 -5.31 -0.59 -6.52
C ALA A 45 -4.70 -0.69 -7.91
N ILE A 46 -3.38 -0.91 -7.97
CA ILE A 46 -2.64 -1.20 -9.20
C ILE A 46 -2.59 -2.72 -9.33
N MET A 47 -3.10 -3.22 -10.45
CA MET A 47 -3.29 -4.64 -10.70
C MET A 47 -2.52 -5.07 -11.96
N ARG A 48 -1.95 -6.26 -11.94
CA ARG A 48 -1.39 -6.97 -13.09
C ARG A 48 -2.51 -7.54 -13.94
N TYR A 49 -2.39 -7.40 -15.25
CA TYR A 49 -3.21 -8.11 -16.20
C TYR A 49 -2.69 -9.55 -16.33
N VAL A 50 -3.44 -10.50 -15.77
CA VAL A 50 -3.18 -11.94 -15.92
C VAL A 50 -4.46 -12.60 -16.43
N LEU A 51 -4.33 -13.60 -17.30
CA LEU A 51 -5.46 -14.37 -17.83
C LEU A 51 -6.22 -15.14 -16.74
N GLU A 52 -5.55 -15.44 -15.63
CA GLU A 52 -6.17 -16.01 -14.44
C GLU A 52 -6.89 -14.91 -13.63
N ASN A 53 -8.19 -15.12 -13.39
CA ASN A 53 -9.02 -14.20 -12.62
C ASN A 53 -8.82 -14.36 -11.10
N ASN A 54 -7.56 -14.29 -10.64
CA ASN A 54 -7.22 -14.37 -9.22
C ASN A 54 -6.75 -12.98 -8.74
N MET A 55 -7.64 -12.27 -8.05
CA MET A 55 -7.39 -10.90 -7.57
C MET A 55 -6.13 -10.79 -6.68
N ARG A 56 -5.81 -11.81 -5.89
CA ARG A 56 -4.61 -11.80 -5.03
C ARG A 56 -3.32 -11.87 -5.85
N ARG A 57 -3.28 -12.72 -6.89
CA ARG A 57 -2.12 -12.84 -7.79
C ARG A 57 -1.93 -11.59 -8.64
N ASN A 58 -3.02 -10.87 -8.85
CA ASN A 58 -3.03 -9.71 -9.72
C ASN A 58 -2.75 -8.42 -8.96
N TYR A 59 -2.99 -8.32 -7.65
CA TYR A 59 -2.66 -7.11 -6.90
C TYR A 59 -1.15 -6.86 -6.88
N ILE A 60 -0.74 -5.65 -7.27
CA ILE A 60 0.67 -5.23 -7.24
C ILE A 60 0.90 -4.31 -6.04
N CYS A 61 0.20 -3.17 -6.01
CA CYS A 61 0.38 -2.12 -5.01
C CYS A 61 -0.88 -1.28 -4.86
N ALA A 62 -0.93 -0.47 -3.80
CA ALA A 62 -1.83 0.66 -3.72
C ALA A 62 -1.22 1.90 -4.40
N GLY A 63 -2.06 2.86 -4.75
CA GLY A 63 -1.67 4.20 -5.16
C GLY A 63 -2.66 5.25 -4.66
N THR A 64 -2.29 6.52 -4.84
CA THR A 64 -3.09 7.69 -4.44
C THR A 64 -3.48 8.48 -5.67
N LEU A 65 -4.77 8.65 -5.92
CA LEU A 65 -5.27 9.59 -6.89
C LEU A 65 -4.97 11.02 -6.41
N ILE A 66 -4.10 11.76 -7.10
CA ILE A 66 -3.73 13.16 -6.77
C ILE A 66 -4.36 14.17 -7.73
N SER A 67 -4.92 13.68 -8.84
CA SER A 67 -5.76 14.42 -9.77
C SER A 67 -6.76 13.45 -10.37
N ARG A 68 -7.80 13.92 -11.09
CA ARG A 68 -8.72 12.99 -11.76
C ARG A 68 -8.08 12.12 -12.85
N LYS A 69 -6.80 12.30 -13.16
CA LYS A 69 -6.06 11.56 -14.19
C LYS A 69 -4.71 11.03 -13.69
N ASP A 70 -4.22 11.47 -12.53
CA ASP A 70 -2.85 11.21 -12.06
C ASP A 70 -2.87 10.47 -10.73
N ILE A 71 -2.06 9.41 -10.65
CA ILE A 71 -1.89 8.57 -9.47
C ILE A 71 -0.44 8.64 -9.02
N LEU A 72 -0.23 8.92 -7.75
CA LEU A 72 1.05 8.80 -7.05
C LEU A 72 1.19 7.38 -6.51
N THR A 73 2.35 6.77 -6.73
CA THR A 73 2.71 5.42 -6.25
C THR A 73 4.21 5.34 -5.99
N ALA A 74 4.68 4.20 -5.47
CA ALA A 74 6.11 3.91 -5.40
C ALA A 74 6.66 3.48 -6.78
N GLU A 75 7.94 3.74 -7.02
CA GLU A 75 8.64 3.32 -8.25
C GLU A 75 8.69 1.80 -8.36
N HIS A 76 8.97 1.11 -7.26
CA HIS A 76 9.09 -0.35 -7.28
C HIS A 76 7.78 -1.06 -7.65
N CYS A 77 6.63 -0.39 -7.52
CA CYS A 77 5.34 -0.90 -7.99
C CYS A 77 5.23 -0.92 -9.52
N LEU A 78 6.01 -0.09 -10.20
CA LEU A 78 6.05 0.05 -11.65
C LEU A 78 7.26 -0.66 -12.27
N THR A 79 8.34 -0.84 -11.49
CA THR A 79 9.51 -1.60 -11.93
C THR A 79 9.09 -3.00 -12.37
N ALA A 80 9.64 -3.44 -13.51
CA ALA A 80 9.29 -4.70 -14.18
C ALA A 80 7.81 -4.82 -14.63
N GLN A 81 7.08 -3.69 -14.74
CA GLN A 81 5.74 -3.65 -15.33
C GLN A 81 5.78 -3.05 -16.73
N HIS A 82 4.88 -3.54 -17.59
CA HIS A 82 4.59 -2.94 -18.89
C HIS A 82 3.27 -2.18 -18.81
N LEU A 83 3.13 -1.08 -19.57
CA LEU A 83 1.89 -0.28 -19.59
C LEU A 83 0.64 -1.12 -19.86
N THR A 84 0.72 -2.03 -20.83
CA THR A 84 -0.37 -2.95 -21.20
C THR A 84 -0.53 -4.12 -20.23
N GLY A 85 0.43 -4.32 -19.34
CA GLY A 85 0.46 -5.39 -18.34
C GLY A 85 -0.19 -5.00 -17.01
N ILE A 86 -0.68 -3.78 -16.87
CA ILE A 86 -1.32 -3.30 -15.64
C ILE A 86 -2.63 -2.56 -15.92
N TYR A 87 -3.50 -2.54 -14.91
CA TYR A 87 -4.70 -1.72 -14.86
C TYR A 87 -4.91 -1.19 -13.43
N VAL A 88 -5.75 -0.18 -13.29
CA VAL A 88 -6.06 0.46 -12.01
C VAL A 88 -7.52 0.24 -11.65
N LEU A 89 -7.78 -0.07 -10.38
CA LEU A 89 -9.11 -0.13 -9.79
C LEU A 89 -9.30 1.05 -8.84
N ALA A 90 -10.40 1.79 -8.99
CA ALA A 90 -10.70 2.96 -8.17
C ALA A 90 -12.21 3.13 -7.93
N GLY A 91 -12.56 3.87 -6.86
CA GLY A 91 -13.92 4.38 -6.63
C GLY A 91 -14.78 3.64 -5.60
N SER A 92 -14.26 2.60 -4.95
CA SER A 92 -14.94 1.93 -3.84
C SER A 92 -13.92 1.33 -2.87
N SER A 93 -14.27 1.26 -1.58
CA SER A 93 -13.51 0.48 -0.60
C SER A 93 -13.65 -1.03 -0.84
N ASN A 94 -14.75 -1.47 -1.47
CA ASN A 94 -14.91 -2.84 -1.93
C ASN A 94 -14.35 -3.00 -3.34
N ILE A 95 -13.28 -3.77 -3.49
CA ILE A 95 -12.57 -3.98 -4.75
C ILE A 95 -13.48 -4.55 -5.85
N ASP A 96 -14.50 -5.34 -5.49
CA ASP A 96 -15.47 -5.92 -6.43
C ASP A 96 -16.43 -4.88 -7.02
N GLN A 97 -16.51 -3.70 -6.39
CA GLN A 97 -17.38 -2.58 -6.78
C GLN A 97 -16.58 -1.42 -7.39
N THR A 98 -15.31 -1.63 -7.72
CA THR A 98 -14.45 -0.62 -8.32
C THR A 98 -14.62 -0.51 -9.83
N TYR A 99 -14.24 0.63 -10.38
CA TYR A 99 -14.14 0.85 -11.82
C TYR A 99 -12.71 0.58 -12.30
N LYS A 100 -12.61 0.00 -13.50
CA LYS A 100 -11.33 -0.31 -14.15
C LYS A 100 -10.87 0.83 -15.04
N TYR A 101 -9.63 1.26 -14.85
CA TYR A 101 -8.93 2.26 -15.65
C TYR A 101 -7.61 1.69 -16.17
N TYR A 102 -7.13 2.27 -17.26
CA TYR A 102 -5.88 1.85 -17.90
C TYR A 102 -4.89 3.00 -17.90
N PRO A 103 -3.60 2.75 -17.64
CA PRO A 103 -2.57 3.78 -17.81
C PRO A 103 -2.42 4.22 -19.26
N GLU A 104 -2.24 5.53 -19.48
CA GLU A 104 -1.76 6.11 -20.74
C GLU A 104 -0.22 6.08 -20.78
N TRP A 105 0.40 6.48 -19.67
CA TRP A 105 1.84 6.46 -19.46
C TRP A 105 2.14 6.43 -17.95
N TRP A 106 3.39 6.15 -17.59
CA TRP A 106 3.90 6.37 -16.23
C TRP A 106 5.35 6.84 -16.31
N ILE A 107 5.83 7.48 -15.25
CA ILE A 107 7.21 7.95 -15.12
C ILE A 107 7.66 7.84 -13.66
N THR A 108 8.90 7.41 -13.43
CA THR A 108 9.51 7.47 -12.09
C THR A 108 10.26 8.78 -11.89
N TYR A 109 10.51 9.15 -10.64
CA TYR A 109 11.29 10.35 -10.33
C TYR A 109 12.67 10.31 -11.00
N ASP A 110 13.37 9.17 -10.93
CA ASP A 110 14.71 9.03 -11.51
C ASP A 110 14.68 9.12 -13.05
N GLN A 111 13.66 8.53 -13.70
CA GLN A 111 13.46 8.68 -15.15
C GLN A 111 13.21 10.14 -15.55
N TRP A 112 12.32 10.81 -14.82
CA TRP A 112 12.04 12.23 -15.03
C TRP A 112 13.30 13.07 -14.84
N ALA A 113 14.04 12.86 -13.75
CA ALA A 113 15.24 13.61 -13.43
C ALA A 113 16.30 13.46 -14.53
N ASN A 114 16.56 12.22 -14.97
CA ASN A 114 17.48 11.94 -16.07
C ASN A 114 17.06 12.62 -17.38
N SER A 115 15.77 12.55 -17.75
CA SER A 115 15.27 13.19 -18.98
C SER A 115 15.35 14.73 -18.97
N ASN A 116 15.37 15.33 -17.77
CA ASN A 116 15.43 16.79 -17.58
C ASN A 116 16.82 17.28 -17.17
N ASN A 117 17.86 16.43 -17.21
CA ASN A 117 19.21 16.72 -16.72
C ASN A 117 19.23 17.24 -15.25
N HIS A 118 18.31 16.75 -14.43
CA HIS A 118 18.24 17.07 -13.02
C HIS A 118 19.17 16.15 -12.23
N VAL A 119 20.01 16.74 -11.38
CA VAL A 119 20.97 15.97 -10.56
C VAL A 119 20.21 15.25 -9.46
N ILE A 120 20.33 13.92 -9.44
CA ILE A 120 19.76 13.09 -8.38
C ILE A 120 20.68 13.17 -7.16
N GLU A 121 20.25 13.93 -6.15
CA GLU A 121 21.02 14.11 -4.90
C GLU A 121 21.03 12.86 -4.02
N ILE A 122 20.05 11.96 -4.18
CA ILE A 122 19.83 10.80 -3.31
C ILE A 122 19.51 9.58 -4.17
N ALA A 123 20.23 8.47 -3.95
CA ALA A 123 20.18 7.26 -4.77
C ALA A 123 18.95 6.34 -4.55
N ASP A 124 17.98 6.73 -3.71
CA ASP A 124 16.85 5.89 -3.29
C ASP A 124 15.51 6.64 -3.34
N ASN A 125 15.19 7.24 -4.49
CA ASN A 125 13.86 7.79 -4.73
C ASN A 125 12.94 6.63 -5.12
N ASP A 126 11.81 6.52 -4.44
CA ASP A 126 10.84 5.44 -4.68
C ASP A 126 9.50 6.08 -4.99
N ILE A 127 9.45 6.82 -6.10
CA ILE A 127 8.32 7.67 -6.48
C ILE A 127 8.00 7.44 -7.95
N GLY A 128 6.75 7.11 -8.24
CA GLY A 128 6.20 6.97 -9.57
C GLY A 128 4.89 7.72 -9.73
N ILE A 129 4.67 8.29 -10.92
CA ILE A 129 3.40 8.85 -11.34
C ILE A 129 2.83 7.99 -12.46
N VAL A 130 1.58 7.58 -12.33
CA VAL A 130 0.80 6.90 -13.37
C VAL A 130 -0.28 7.85 -13.86
N ASN A 131 -0.30 8.11 -15.16
CA ASN A 131 -1.38 8.86 -15.80
C ASN A 131 -2.39 7.90 -16.43
N LEU A 132 -3.67 8.12 -16.19
CA LEU A 132 -4.78 7.29 -16.68
C LEU A 132 -5.25 7.73 -18.05
N LEU A 133 -5.55 6.80 -18.95
CA LEU A 133 -6.11 7.10 -20.28
C LEU A 133 -7.43 7.89 -20.19
N GLN A 134 -8.24 7.62 -19.16
CA GLN A 134 -9.52 8.28 -18.93
C GLN A 134 -9.55 8.93 -17.55
N ARG A 135 -10.22 10.08 -17.45
CA ARG A 135 -10.43 10.75 -16.16
C ARG A 135 -11.42 9.97 -15.31
N VAL A 136 -11.16 9.84 -14.01
CA VAL A 136 -12.16 9.32 -13.08
C VAL A 136 -13.36 10.29 -12.95
N PRO A 137 -14.57 9.78 -12.63
CA PRO A 137 -15.74 10.62 -12.37
C PRO A 137 -15.52 11.64 -11.26
N ARG A 138 -16.30 12.74 -11.29
CA ARG A 138 -16.23 13.80 -10.26
C ARG A 138 -16.64 13.34 -8.86
N THR A 139 -17.31 12.19 -8.75
CA THR A 139 -17.69 11.58 -7.47
C THR A 139 -16.51 10.94 -6.73
N ILE A 140 -15.39 10.71 -7.43
CA ILE A 140 -14.15 10.21 -6.82
C ILE A 140 -13.24 11.41 -6.58
N GLU A 141 -13.11 11.79 -5.31
CA GLU A 141 -12.30 12.95 -4.89
C GLU A 141 -10.82 12.57 -4.77
N PRO A 142 -9.91 13.25 -5.50
CA PRO A 142 -8.47 13.06 -5.34
C PRO A 142 -7.94 13.58 -3.99
N ALA A 143 -6.84 13.01 -3.51
CA ALA A 143 -6.14 13.47 -2.32
C ALA A 143 -5.48 14.84 -2.53
N HIS A 144 -5.38 15.61 -1.46
CA HIS A 144 -4.61 16.85 -1.44
C HIS A 144 -3.15 16.57 -1.12
N ILE A 145 -2.25 17.28 -1.84
CA ILE A 145 -0.82 17.24 -1.55
C ILE A 145 -0.49 18.42 -0.64
N PHE A 146 0.12 18.12 0.50
CA PHE A 146 0.60 19.11 1.46
C PHE A 146 2.12 19.17 1.47
N ILE A 147 2.65 20.38 1.55
CA ILE A 147 4.10 20.63 1.64
C ILE A 147 4.36 21.21 3.02
N SER A 148 5.03 20.42 3.86
CA SER A 148 5.38 20.80 5.23
C SER A 148 6.79 20.28 5.58
N PRO A 149 7.56 21.01 6.40
CA PRO A 149 8.79 20.47 6.99
C PRO A 149 8.48 19.21 7.80
N ILE A 150 9.32 18.19 7.69
CA ILE A 150 9.11 16.89 8.36
C ILE A 150 8.98 17.05 9.87
N GLU A 151 9.70 18.02 10.44
CA GLU A 151 9.74 18.31 11.87
C GLU A 151 8.40 18.80 12.41
N SER A 152 7.62 19.47 11.56
CA SER A 152 6.27 19.94 11.92
C SER A 152 5.23 18.82 11.98
N LEU A 153 5.55 17.65 11.44
CA LEU A 153 4.64 16.50 11.35
C LEU A 153 4.80 15.55 12.55
N TYR A 154 5.89 15.64 13.31
CA TYR A 154 6.14 14.73 14.43
C TYR A 154 5.05 14.83 15.50
N GLY A 155 4.56 13.67 15.95
CA GLY A 155 3.48 13.56 16.93
C GLY A 155 2.06 13.62 16.35
N LEU A 156 1.90 13.96 15.06
CA LEU A 156 0.59 13.93 14.43
C LEU A 156 0.10 12.48 14.25
N GLN A 157 -1.21 12.29 14.43
CA GLN A 157 -1.89 11.06 14.09
C GLN A 157 -2.20 11.05 12.59
N VAL A 158 -1.93 9.92 11.95
CA VAL A 158 -2.19 9.68 10.53
C VAL A 158 -2.80 8.31 10.35
N GLN A 159 -3.46 8.11 9.22
CA GLN A 159 -4.05 6.83 8.86
C GLN A 159 -3.29 6.25 7.66
N THR A 160 -3.10 4.94 7.69
CA THR A 160 -2.73 4.16 6.51
C THR A 160 -3.94 3.36 6.08
N ALA A 161 -4.07 3.10 4.78
CA ALA A 161 -5.11 2.22 4.27
C ALA A 161 -4.63 1.45 3.05
N GLY A 162 -5.16 0.23 2.89
CA GLY A 162 -4.80 -0.68 1.81
C GLY A 162 -5.62 -1.96 1.83
N TRP A 163 -5.64 -2.66 0.69
CA TRP A 163 -6.22 -4.01 0.61
C TRP A 163 -5.18 -5.05 1.03
N SER A 164 -5.63 -6.05 1.78
CA SER A 164 -4.77 -6.98 2.51
C SER A 164 -5.11 -8.44 2.21
N SER A 165 -4.16 -9.35 2.41
CA SER A 165 -4.34 -10.79 2.18
C SER A 165 -5.30 -11.48 3.15
N ILE A 166 -5.69 -10.83 4.26
CA ILE A 166 -6.66 -11.38 5.22
C ILE A 166 -8.09 -11.03 4.83
N HIS A 167 -8.35 -9.77 4.44
CA HIS A 167 -9.62 -9.31 3.91
C HIS A 167 -9.38 -8.63 2.56
N CYS A 168 -9.44 -9.42 1.48
CA CYS A 168 -8.98 -8.96 0.17
C CYS A 168 -9.94 -8.00 -0.53
N ASN A 169 -11.22 -8.06 -0.18
CA ASN A 169 -12.23 -7.35 -0.95
C ASN A 169 -12.50 -5.98 -0.35
N ILE A 170 -12.38 -5.82 0.96
CA ILE A 170 -12.71 -4.57 1.64
C ILE A 170 -11.40 -3.90 2.12
N LEU A 171 -11.26 -2.63 1.79
CA LEU A 171 -10.14 -1.79 2.21
C LEU A 171 -10.04 -1.77 3.74
N GLN A 172 -8.83 -1.92 4.25
CA GLN A 172 -8.54 -1.82 5.68
C GLN A 172 -7.80 -0.52 5.97
N THR A 173 -7.96 -0.01 7.19
CA THR A 173 -7.25 1.17 7.67
C THR A 173 -6.80 1.00 9.11
N ALA A 174 -5.73 1.70 9.46
CA ALA A 174 -5.23 1.74 10.82
C ALA A 174 -4.57 3.08 11.12
N GLU A 175 -4.70 3.51 12.37
CA GLU A 175 -4.11 4.76 12.87
C GLU A 175 -2.69 4.54 13.37
N MET A 176 -1.83 5.53 13.11
CA MET A 176 -0.44 5.55 13.53
C MET A 176 -0.01 6.98 13.86
N THR A 177 1.10 7.10 14.58
CA THR A 177 1.65 8.39 14.98
C THR A 177 2.98 8.60 14.29
N ILE A 178 3.18 9.78 13.73
CA ILE A 178 4.45 10.17 13.14
C ILE A 178 5.51 10.33 14.24
N THR A 179 6.69 9.74 14.03
CA THR A 179 7.80 9.76 15.00
C THR A 179 9.09 10.30 14.40
N THR A 180 10.01 10.71 15.26
CA THR A 180 11.36 11.12 14.88
C THR A 180 12.19 9.97 14.32
N THR A 181 13.13 10.30 13.44
CA THR A 181 14.09 9.36 12.84
C THR A 181 14.88 8.60 13.90
N THR A 182 15.31 9.26 14.98
CA THR A 182 16.07 8.61 16.07
C THR A 182 15.27 7.49 16.73
N ILE A 183 13.99 7.73 17.06
CA ILE A 183 13.14 6.69 17.66
C ILE A 183 12.92 5.54 16.66
N CYS A 184 12.72 5.88 15.38
CA CYS A 184 12.52 4.93 14.31
C CYS A 184 13.73 4.01 14.12
N GLU A 185 14.94 4.58 14.00
CA GLU A 185 16.21 3.85 13.88
C GLU A 185 16.47 2.95 15.08
N LEU A 186 16.22 3.44 16.30
CA LEU A 186 16.38 2.65 17.52
C LEU A 186 15.44 1.44 17.54
N ARG A 187 14.14 1.64 17.26
CA ARG A 187 13.16 0.54 17.23
C ARG A 187 13.46 -0.45 16.12
N ALA A 188 13.72 0.06 14.93
CA ALA A 188 14.01 -0.78 13.78
C ALA A 188 15.31 -1.56 13.91
N SER A 189 16.35 -0.97 14.49
CA SER A 189 17.62 -1.66 14.74
C SER A 189 17.44 -2.82 15.74
N ARG A 190 16.62 -2.62 16.78
CA ARG A 190 16.27 -3.68 17.74
C ARG A 190 15.54 -4.82 17.07
N ILE A 191 14.54 -4.50 16.24
CA ILE A 191 13.75 -5.50 15.52
C ILE A 191 14.66 -6.24 14.52
N ALA A 192 15.37 -5.52 13.67
CA ALA A 192 16.25 -6.06 12.62
C ALA A 192 17.52 -6.77 13.14
N LYS A 193 17.81 -6.68 14.46
CA LYS A 193 19.03 -7.19 15.09
C LYS A 193 20.32 -6.71 14.41
N ARG A 194 20.28 -5.53 13.80
CA ARG A 194 21.41 -4.87 13.13
C ARG A 194 21.22 -3.37 13.19
N GLN A 195 22.30 -2.61 13.03
CA GLN A 195 22.18 -1.16 12.91
C GLN A 195 21.41 -0.78 11.64
N VAL A 196 20.41 0.06 11.81
CA VAL A 196 19.60 0.63 10.74
C VAL A 196 19.78 2.15 10.79
N THR A 197 20.10 2.73 9.65
CA THR A 197 20.13 4.18 9.45
C THR A 197 19.04 4.55 8.46
N ILE A 198 18.34 5.66 8.72
CA ILE A 198 17.21 6.13 7.94
C ILE A 198 17.54 7.51 7.36
N ASN A 199 17.32 7.67 6.06
CA ASN A 199 17.57 8.92 5.36
C ASN A 199 16.63 10.04 5.89
N ASN A 200 17.12 11.29 5.98
CA ASN A 200 16.37 12.44 6.49
C ASN A 200 15.11 12.82 5.67
N ARG A 201 14.98 12.38 4.41
CA ARG A 201 13.76 12.52 3.61
C ARG A 201 12.75 11.38 3.81
N THR A 202 12.99 10.54 4.82
CA THR A 202 12.10 9.46 5.21
C THR A 202 11.30 9.88 6.42
N LEU A 203 9.98 9.96 6.27
CA LEU A 203 9.09 10.05 7.42
C LEU A 203 8.84 8.64 8.00
N CYS A 204 8.75 8.54 9.32
CA CYS A 204 8.50 7.32 10.05
C CYS A 204 7.24 7.42 10.88
N THR A 205 6.56 6.28 11.03
CA THR A 205 5.35 6.16 11.85
C THR A 205 5.46 4.98 12.81
N ILE A 206 4.76 5.08 13.93
CA ILE A 206 4.67 4.03 14.96
C ILE A 206 3.22 3.82 15.36
N SER A 207 2.91 2.59 15.77
CA SER A 207 1.61 2.23 16.33
C SER A 207 1.78 1.48 17.64
N ASN A 208 0.79 1.64 18.52
CA ASN A 208 0.65 0.90 19.77
C ASN A 208 -0.83 0.62 20.04
N PRO A 209 -1.29 -0.64 20.07
CA PRO A 209 -0.57 -1.89 19.77
C PRO A 209 0.06 -1.92 18.36
N GLN A 210 1.07 -2.78 18.20
CA GLN A 210 1.84 -2.87 16.95
C GLN A 210 0.97 -3.28 15.77
N ILE A 211 1.15 -2.58 14.65
CA ILE A 211 0.59 -2.95 13.36
C ILE A 211 1.74 -3.47 12.51
N VAL A 212 1.60 -4.67 11.98
CA VAL A 212 2.55 -5.28 11.06
C VAL A 212 2.00 -5.17 9.66
N LEU A 213 2.84 -4.68 8.77
CA LEU A 213 2.67 -4.76 7.32
C LEU A 213 3.55 -5.92 6.85
N THR A 214 2.96 -7.10 6.66
CA THR A 214 3.72 -8.33 6.38
C THR A 214 4.00 -8.50 4.89
N ASP A 215 5.27 -8.48 4.49
CA ASP A 215 5.74 -9.22 3.31
C ASP A 215 6.03 -10.66 3.77
N VAL A 216 5.45 -11.67 3.12
CA VAL A 216 5.61 -13.08 3.50
C VAL A 216 7.05 -13.56 3.29
N SER A 217 7.91 -12.75 2.67
CA SER A 217 9.32 -13.08 2.47
C SER A 217 10.29 -12.60 3.55
N ASN A 218 9.96 -11.63 4.42
CA ASN A 218 10.83 -11.21 5.54
C ASN A 218 10.09 -10.35 6.60
N VAL A 219 10.28 -10.67 7.88
CA VAL A 219 9.64 -10.01 9.05
C VAL A 219 10.28 -8.63 9.38
N PHE A 220 10.62 -7.82 8.38
CA PHE A 220 11.25 -6.52 8.57
C PHE A 220 10.74 -5.49 7.56
N SER A 221 9.81 -4.63 7.98
CA SER A 221 9.47 -3.44 7.19
C SER A 221 9.57 -2.16 8.02
N LEU A 222 10.75 -1.54 7.90
CA LEU A 222 10.94 -0.11 8.07
C LEU A 222 10.18 0.61 6.96
N HIS A 223 9.10 1.29 7.31
CA HIS A 223 8.35 2.05 6.32
C HIS A 223 8.96 3.44 6.17
N LYS A 224 9.66 3.60 5.04
CA LYS A 224 9.89 4.91 4.46
C LYS A 224 8.53 5.42 3.97
N VAL A 225 8.16 6.66 4.25
CA VAL A 225 6.86 7.25 3.83
C VAL A 225 6.66 7.38 2.31
N THR A 226 7.57 6.84 1.51
CA THR A 226 7.34 6.58 0.08
C THR A 226 7.32 5.10 -0.28
N LYS A 227 7.48 4.18 0.68
CA LYS A 227 7.58 2.76 0.36
C LYS A 227 6.22 2.11 0.13
N LYS A 228 5.30 1.94 1.08
CA LYS A 228 4.13 1.07 0.79
C LYS A 228 2.80 1.44 1.44
N GLY A 229 2.67 2.68 1.92
CA GLY A 229 1.43 3.24 2.44
C GLY A 229 1.10 4.54 1.74
N VAL A 230 -0.15 4.67 1.29
CA VAL A 230 -0.72 5.96 0.89
C VAL A 230 -0.96 6.75 2.16
N PHE A 231 -0.24 7.85 2.34
CA PHE A 231 -0.53 8.85 3.35
C PHE A 231 -1.22 10.03 2.67
N SER A 232 -2.45 10.34 3.10
CA SER A 232 -3.05 11.66 2.90
C SER A 232 -2.97 12.39 4.23
N PHE A 233 -2.46 13.61 4.21
CA PHE A 233 -2.77 14.62 5.21
C PHE A 233 -4.08 15.32 4.82
#